data_AF-A0A6G4ZU16-F1
#
_entry.id   AF-A0A6G4ZU16-F1
#
_cell.length_a   1.000
_cell.length_b   1.000
_cell.length_c   1.000
_cell.angle_alpha   90.00
_cell.angle_beta   90.00
_cell.angle_gamma   90.00
#
_symmetry.space_group_name_H-M   'P 1'
#
loop_
_entity.id
_entity.type
_entity.pdbx_description
1 polymer ?
#
loop_
_entity_poly.entity_id
_entity_poly.type
_entity_poly.pdbx_seq_one_letter_code
_entity_poly.pdbx_strand_id
1 'polypeptide(L)' 'MNKKVAFLFPGQGAQYPGMGRDFFENFSAAKQVFAKADEILGYPFS' A
#
# COMPACT_ATOMS: atom_id res chain seq x y z
N MET A 1 -3.17 18.88 -23.79
CA MET A 1 -3.72 19.57 -22.59
C MET A 1 -3.24 18.84 -21.35
N ASN A 2 -2.50 19.50 -20.46
CA ASN A 2 -2.06 18.88 -19.20
C ASN A 2 -3.21 18.95 -18.18
N LYS A 3 -3.84 17.81 -17.87
CA LYS A 3 -4.88 17.76 -16.83
C LYS A 3 -4.22 17.88 -15.46
N LYS A 4 -4.72 18.78 -14.62
CA LYS A 4 -4.35 18.81 -13.20
C LYS A 4 -5.03 17.64 -12.51
N VAL A 5 -4.24 16.79 -11.85
CA VAL A 5 -4.72 15.63 -11.10
C VAL A 5 -4.44 15.89 -9.62
N ALA A 6 -5.43 15.61 -8.77
CA ALA A 6 -5.26 15.59 -7.33
C ALA A 6 -5.34 14.13 -6.86
N PHE A 7 -4.39 13.71 -6.03
CA PHE A 7 -4.41 12.39 -5.39
C PHE A 7 -5.13 12.50 -4.05
N LEU A 8 -6.09 11.61 -3.83
CA LEU A 8 -6.80 11.46 -2.57
C LEU A 8 -6.47 10.10 -1.99
N PHE A 9 -6.17 10.06 -0.69
CA PHE A 9 -5.83 8.84 0.02
C PHE A 9 -6.99 8.49 0.98
N PRO A 10 -7.61 7.31 0.84
CA PRO A 10 -8.72 6.91 1.70
C PRO A 10 -8.26 6.70 3.14
N GLY A 11 -9.13 7.03 4.10
CA GLY A 11 -8.88 6.89 5.54
C GLY A 11 -9.43 5.60 6.14
N GLN A 12 -9.53 5.59 7.47
CA GLN A 12 -10.09 4.48 8.25
C GLN A 12 -11.54 4.16 7.83
N GLY A 13 -11.86 2.87 7.71
CA GLY A 13 -13.17 2.35 7.30
C GLY A 13 -13.23 1.89 5.85
N ALA A 14 -12.24 2.25 5.02
CA ALA A 14 -12.15 1.80 3.62
C ALA A 14 -11.46 0.44 3.46
N GLN A 15 -10.91 -0.14 4.54
CA GLN A 15 -10.17 -1.40 4.47
C GLN A 15 -11.08 -2.61 4.23
N TYR A 16 -10.56 -3.60 3.52
CA TYR A 16 -11.23 -4.89 3.27
C TYR A 16 -10.22 -6.05 3.23
N PRO A 17 -10.64 -7.30 3.49
CA PRO A 17 -9.75 -8.45 3.45
C PRO A 17 -9.04 -8.60 2.09
N GLY A 18 -7.72 -8.78 2.11
CA GLY A 18 -6.91 -8.90 0.89
C GLY A 18 -6.54 -7.56 0.23
N MET A 19 -6.91 -6.41 0.80
CA MET A 19 -6.48 -5.10 0.31
C MET A 19 -4.95 -5.03 0.18
N GLY A 20 -4.47 -4.56 -0.97
CA GLY A 20 -3.04 -4.42 -1.25
C GLY A 20 -2.35 -5.68 -1.79
N ARG A 21 -3.01 -6.85 -1.79
CA ARG A 21 -2.44 -8.11 -2.26
C ARG A 21 -1.98 -8.06 -3.71
N ASP A 22 -2.84 -7.59 -4.61
CA ASP A 22 -2.49 -7.50 -6.04
C ASP A 22 -1.27 -6.60 -6.28
N PHE A 23 -1.16 -5.50 -5.50
CA PHE A 23 0.00 -4.63 -5.56
C PHE A 23 1.26 -5.33 -5.07
N PHE A 24 1.16 -6.00 -3.93
CA PHE A 24 2.25 -6.77 -3.34
C PHE A 24 2.74 -7.87 -4.30
N GLU A 25 1.84 -8.63 -4.92
CA GLU A 25 2.22 -9.74 -5.81
C GLU A 25 2.88 -9.26 -7.10
N ASN A 26 2.38 -8.15 -7.69
CA ASN A 26 2.76 -7.72 -9.03
C ASN A 26 3.81 -6.60 -9.10
N PHE A 27 4.04 -5.85 -8.02
CA PHE A 27 4.95 -4.70 -8.04
C PHE A 27 6.02 -4.78 -6.96
N SER A 28 7.29 -4.77 -7.37
CA SER A 28 8.44 -4.78 -6.45
C SER A 28 8.45 -3.58 -5.50
N ALA A 29 8.00 -2.41 -5.97
CA ALA A 29 7.88 -1.21 -5.13
C ALA A 29 6.91 -1.42 -3.96
N ALA A 30 5.79 -2.13 -4.18
CA ALA A 30 4.87 -2.45 -3.10
C ALA A 30 5.53 -3.37 -2.07
N LYS A 31 6.20 -4.45 -2.52
CA LYS A 31 6.94 -5.36 -1.62
C LYS A 31 7.93 -4.62 -0.71
N GLN A 32 8.64 -3.62 -1.25
CA GLN A 32 9.58 -2.81 -0.49
C GLN A 32 8.89 -1.96 0.58
N VAL A 33 7.72 -1.39 0.28
CA VAL A 33 6.94 -0.60 1.25
C VAL A 33 6.43 -1.48 2.39
N PHE A 34 5.89 -2.66 2.08
CA PHE A 34 5.44 -3.62 3.10
C PHE A 34 6.61 -4.11 3.96
N ALA A 35 7.75 -4.45 3.36
CA ALA A 35 8.96 -4.84 4.11
C ALA A 35 9.45 -3.73 5.06
N LYS A 36 9.36 -2.46 4.62
CA LYS A 36 9.70 -1.33 5.50
C LYS A 36 8.72 -1.17 6.67
N ALA A 37 7.43 -1.45 6.43
CA ALA A 37 6.44 -1.44 7.50
C ALA A 37 6.73 -2.54 8.53
N ASP A 38 7.02 -3.76 8.10
CA ASP A 38 7.37 -4.88 8.99
C ASP A 38 8.64 -4.58 9.82
N GLU A 39 9.66 -3.95 9.22
CA GLU A 39 10.87 -3.50 9.93
C GLU A 39 10.54 -2.50 11.05
N ILE A 40 9.68 -1.52 10.76
CA ILE A 40 9.29 -0.47 11.72
C ILE A 40 8.41 -1.06 12.84
N LEU A 41 7.52 -1.99 12.50
CA LEU A 41 6.60 -2.63 13.44
C LEU A 41 7.29 -3.69 14.31
N GLY A 42 8.37 -4.29 13.82
CA GLY A 42 9.10 -5.36 14.51
C GLY A 42 8.43 -6.73 14.42
N TYR A 43 7.41 -6.90 13.57
CA TYR A 43 6.73 -8.17 13.30
C TYR A 43 6.19 -8.19 11.86
N PRO A 44 5.97 -9.38 11.25
CA PRO A 44 5.42 -9.47 9.91
C PRO A 44 3.92 -9.16 9.92
N PHE A 45 3.56 -8.03 9.33
CA PHE A 45 2.17 -7.66 9.00
C PHE A 45 1.80 -8.06 7.57
N SER A 46 2.80 -8.16 6.68
CA SER A 46 2.63 -8.47 5.25
C SER A 46 2.20 -9.90 4.93
#